data_AF-A0A832DXW9-F1
#
_entry.id   AF-A0A832DXW9-F1
#
_cell.length_a   1.000
_cell.length_b   1.000
_cell.length_c   1.000
_cell.angle_alpha   90.00
_cell.angle_beta   90.00
_cell.angle_gamma   90.00
#
_symmetry.space_group_name_H-M   'P 1'
#
loop_
_entity.id
_entity.type
_entity.pdbx_description
1 polymer ?
#
loop_
_entity_poly.entity_id
_entity_poly.type
_entity_poly.pdbx_seq_one_letter_code
_entity_poly.pdbx_strand_id
1 'polypeptide(L)'
;MSTAVGTKQHKLEDLETVKFVVSALFDISVERLGRLRAEFQKNQKFYVDISELYANIKQTMKERGDLRKKTTNVKKKVFIAFTSNARFYGSINADVMRHFFEG
;
A
#
# COMPACT_ATOMS: atom_id res chain seq x y z
N MET A 1 -16.96 37.51 -33.95
CA MET A 1 -15.74 37.03 -33.27
C MET A 1 -15.86 37.07 -31.73
N SER A 2 -16.96 36.57 -31.13
CA SER A 2 -17.19 36.65 -29.68
C SER A 2 -17.18 35.28 -28.97
N THR A 3 -17.33 34.20 -29.73
CA THR A 3 -17.44 32.81 -29.20
C THR A 3 -16.10 32.20 -28.75
N ALA A 4 -14.98 32.64 -29.32
CA ALA A 4 -13.65 32.12 -29.00
C ALA A 4 -13.09 32.63 -27.66
N VAL A 5 -13.58 33.77 -27.17
CA VAL A 5 -13.15 34.36 -25.89
C VAL A 5 -13.93 33.74 -24.73
N GLY A 6 -15.25 33.60 -24.86
CA GLY A 6 -16.07 32.94 -23.83
C GLY A 6 -15.70 31.46 -23.62
N THR A 7 -15.36 30.74 -24.69
CA THR A 7 -14.88 29.34 -24.58
C THR A 7 -13.50 29.22 -23.93
N LYS A 8 -12.64 30.24 -24.05
CA LYS A 8 -11.35 30.28 -23.33
C LYS A 8 -11.54 30.63 -21.85
N GLN A 9 -12.49 31.51 -21.52
CA GLN A 9 -12.81 31.87 -20.14
C GLN A 9 -13.40 30.68 -19.36
N HIS A 10 -14.37 29.96 -19.92
CA HIS A 10 -14.90 28.75 -19.30
C HIS A 10 -13.83 27.67 -19.08
N LYS A 11 -12.92 27.48 -20.05
CA LYS A 11 -11.79 26.55 -19.85
C LYS A 11 -10.86 26.96 -18.71
N LEU A 12 -10.70 28.26 -18.45
CA LEU A 12 -9.88 28.74 -17.34
C LEU A 12 -10.57 28.49 -15.99
N GLU A 13 -11.88 28.75 -15.91
CA GLU A 13 -12.70 28.45 -14.72
C GLU A 13 -12.72 26.94 -14.41
N ASP A 14 -12.84 26.10 -15.45
CA ASP A 14 -12.79 24.64 -15.31
C ASP A 14 -11.42 24.19 -14.78
N LEU A 15 -10.32 24.76 -15.30
CA LEU A 15 -8.96 24.44 -14.85
C LEU A 15 -8.72 24.87 -13.40
N GLU A 16 -9.25 26.02 -13.01
CA GLU A 16 -9.15 26.52 -11.63
C GLU A 16 -9.93 25.61 -10.66
N THR A 17 -11.11 25.17 -11.07
CA THR A 17 -11.92 24.20 -10.31
C THR A 17 -11.19 22.88 -10.17
N VAL A 18 -10.60 22.35 -11.25
CA VAL A 18 -9.81 21.11 -11.22
C VAL A 18 -8.61 21.26 -10.29
N LYS A 19 -7.90 22.39 -10.35
CA LYS A 19 -6.76 22.66 -9.47
C LYS A 19 -7.18 22.64 -8.00
N PHE A 20 -8.30 23.28 -7.67
CA PHE A 20 -8.83 23.27 -6.31
C PHE A 20 -9.17 21.86 -5.83
N VAL A 21 -9.85 21.06 -6.65
CA VAL A 21 -10.20 19.66 -6.30
C VAL A 21 -8.94 18.82 -6.09
N VAL A 22 -7.94 18.96 -6.95
CA VAL A 22 -6.66 18.22 -6.81
C VAL A 22 -5.93 18.61 -5.54
N SER A 23 -5.90 19.90 -5.18
CA SER A 23 -5.32 20.35 -3.91
C SER A 23 -6.04 19.75 -2.70
N ALA A 24 -7.38 19.76 -2.69
CA ALA A 24 -8.15 19.14 -1.61
C ALA A 24 -7.91 17.62 -1.49
N LEU A 25 -7.82 16.92 -2.62
CA LEU A 25 -7.51 15.48 -2.65
C LEU A 25 -6.11 15.18 -2.12
N PHE A 26 -5.14 16.07 -2.38
CA PHE A 26 -3.80 15.98 -1.84
C PHE A 26 -3.82 16.11 -0.32
N ASP A 27 -4.48 17.14 0.21
CA ASP A 27 -4.57 17.37 1.66
C ASP A 27 -5.23 16.20 2.40
N ILE A 28 -6.34 15.67 1.85
CA ILE A 28 -7.01 14.47 2.38
C ILE A 28 -6.07 13.26 2.36
N SER A 29 -5.29 13.09 1.30
CA SER A 29 -4.35 11.97 1.18
C SER A 29 -3.22 12.07 2.21
N VAL A 30 -2.71 13.28 2.46
CA VAL A 30 -1.70 13.53 3.50
C VAL A 30 -2.26 13.18 4.89
N GLU A 31 -3.47 13.64 5.20
CA GLU A 31 -4.12 13.34 6.46
C GLU A 31 -4.32 11.82 6.65
N ARG A 32 -4.83 11.15 5.61
CA ARG A 32 -5.04 9.69 5.64
C ARG A 32 -3.75 8.93 5.84
N LEU A 33 -2.65 9.38 5.22
CA LEU A 33 -1.33 8.78 5.39
C LEU A 33 -0.82 8.96 6.83
N GLY A 34 -1.08 10.12 7.44
CA GLY A 34 -0.79 10.37 8.85
C GLY A 34 -1.54 9.41 9.78
N ARG A 35 -2.86 9.23 9.56
CA ARG A 35 -3.68 8.27 10.33
C ARG A 35 -3.19 6.83 10.17
N LEU A 36 -2.95 6.40 8.93
CA LEU A 36 -2.46 5.04 8.64
C LEU A 36 -1.10 4.78 9.29
N ARG A 37 -0.20 5.77 9.30
CA ARG A 37 1.08 5.68 10.01
C ARG A 37 0.90 5.55 11.52
N ALA A 38 0.00 6.34 12.11
CA ALA A 38 -0.27 6.28 13.54
C ALA A 38 -0.86 4.92 13.96
N GLU A 39 -1.80 4.38 13.19
CA GLU A 39 -2.36 3.05 13.41
C GLU A 39 -1.31 1.95 13.26
N PHE A 40 -0.45 2.05 12.24
CA PHE A 40 0.66 1.13 12.05
C PHE A 40 1.62 1.14 13.26
N GLN A 41 2.00 2.33 13.73
CA GLN A 41 2.88 2.49 14.89
C GLN A 41 2.25 1.95 16.17
N LYS A 42 0.94 2.18 16.39
CA LYS A 42 0.22 1.64 17.53
C LYS A 42 0.29 0.11 17.58
N ASN A 43 0.22 -0.54 16.42
CA ASN A 43 0.24 -1.99 16.31
C ASN A 43 1.66 -2.58 16.22
N GLN A 44 2.69 -1.75 16.00
CA GLN A 44 4.06 -2.20 15.80
C GLN A 44 4.56 -3.05 16.97
N LYS A 45 4.34 -2.57 18.21
CA LYS A 45 4.78 -3.30 19.41
C LYS A 45 4.14 -4.69 19.51
N PHE A 46 2.84 -4.79 19.21
CA PHE A 46 2.14 -6.08 19.22
C PHE A 46 2.76 -7.09 18.25
N TYR A 47 3.05 -6.66 17.02
CA TYR A 47 3.66 -7.55 16.02
C TYR A 47 5.10 -7.95 16.37
N VAL A 48 5.88 -7.04 16.98
CA VAL A 48 7.21 -7.36 17.51
C VAL A 48 7.11 -8.42 18.60
N ASP A 49 6.28 -8.19 19.61
CA ASP A 49 6.13 -9.08 20.76
C ASP A 49 5.64 -10.48 20.32
N ILE A 50 4.69 -10.57 19.37
CA ILE A 50 4.25 -11.84 18.80
C ILE A 50 5.35 -12.54 17.99
N SER A 51 6.13 -11.79 17.22
CA SER A 51 7.22 -12.37 16.43
C SER A 51 8.29 -13.00 17.31
N GLU A 52 8.62 -12.35 18.43
CA GLU A 52 9.55 -12.84 19.44
C GLU A 52 9.00 -14.10 20.14
N LEU A 53 7.74 -14.07 20.56
CA LEU A 53 7.08 -15.23 21.17
C LEU A 53 7.11 -16.43 20.22
N TYR A 54 6.76 -16.23 18.95
CA TYR A 54 6.77 -17.30 17.95
C TYR A 54 8.19 -17.83 17.72
N ALA A 55 9.21 -16.97 17.67
CA ALA A 55 10.60 -17.37 17.55
C ALA A 55 11.05 -18.24 18.74
N ASN A 56 10.68 -17.84 19.96
CA ASN A 56 11.00 -18.58 21.18
C ASN A 56 10.34 -19.97 21.20
N ILE A 57 9.03 -20.05 20.90
CA ILE A 57 8.31 -21.33 20.82
C ILE A 57 8.95 -22.24 19.76
N LYS A 58 9.26 -21.69 18.59
CA LYS A 58 9.89 -22.45 17.50
C LYS A 58 11.26 -22.99 17.90
N GLN A 59 12.04 -22.21 18.64
CA GLN A 59 13.34 -22.63 19.16
C GLN A 59 13.20 -23.77 20.18
N THR A 60 12.28 -23.64 21.15
CA THR A 60 12.01 -24.70 22.13
C THR A 60 11.52 -26.00 21.46
N MET A 61 10.64 -25.90 20.46
CA MET A 61 10.15 -27.08 19.71
C MET A 61 11.26 -27.72 18.87
N LYS A 62 12.25 -26.95 18.42
CA LYS A 62 13.43 -27.47 17.72
C LYS A 62 14.33 -28.26 18.66
N GLU A 63 14.56 -27.75 19.86
CA GLU A 63 15.38 -28.39 20.90
C GLU A 63 14.75 -29.69 21.42
N ARG A 64 13.42 -29.72 21.55
CA ARG A 64 12.67 -30.92 21.97
C ARG A 64 12.53 -31.99 20.87
N GLY A 65 12.89 -31.67 19.63
CA GLY A 65 12.75 -32.60 18.49
C GLY A 65 11.32 -32.75 17.94
N ASP A 66 10.36 -31.96 18.43
CA ASP A 66 8.95 -32.02 18.05
C ASP A 66 8.65 -31.37 16.68
N LEU A 67 9.59 -30.61 16.12
CA LEU A 67 9.49 -30.11 14.75
C LEU A 67 9.69 -31.27 13.76
N ARG A 68 8.59 -31.94 13.40
CA ARG A 68 8.53 -32.89 12.28
C ARG A 68 9.21 -32.26 11.06
N LYS A 69 10.30 -32.88 10.57
CA LYS A 69 10.92 -32.53 9.28
C LYS A 69 9.81 -32.51 8.24
N LYS A 70 9.56 -31.34 7.63
CA LYS A 70 8.58 -31.21 6.54
C LYS A 70 8.89 -32.27 5.50
N THR A 71 8.01 -33.27 5.38
CA THR A 71 8.06 -34.26 4.32
C THR A 71 7.98 -33.51 2.99
N THR A 72 8.99 -33.74 2.16
CA THR A 72 9.24 -33.05 0.90
C THR A 72 8.16 -33.40 -0.12
N ASN A 73 7.06 -32.65 -0.11
CA ASN A 73 6.24 -32.45 -1.29
C ASN A 73 6.60 -31.10 -1.90
N VAL A 74 6.83 -31.09 -3.21
CA VAL A 74 7.29 -29.96 -4.03
C VAL A 74 6.68 -28.65 -3.53
N LYS A 75 7.51 -27.77 -2.96
CA LYS A 75 7.07 -26.46 -2.48
C LYS A 75 6.72 -25.59 -3.69
N LYS A 76 5.45 -25.59 -4.11
CA LYS A 76 4.94 -24.58 -5.03
C LYS A 76 5.10 -23.21 -4.35
N LYS A 77 5.77 -22.28 -5.02
CA LYS A 77 5.91 -20.90 -4.54
C LYS A 77 4.60 -20.16 -4.76
N VAL A 78 4.14 -19.43 -3.75
CA VAL A 78 2.99 -18.52 -3.86
C VAL A 78 3.54 -17.11 -3.78
N PHE A 79 3.18 -16.28 -4.75
CA PHE A 79 3.53 -14.87 -4.79
C PHE A 79 2.22 -14.07 -4.60
N ILE A 80 2.26 -13.04 -3.76
CA ILE A 80 1.11 -12.18 -3.46
C ILE A 80 1.49 -10.74 -3.75
N ALA A 81 0.73 -10.06 -4.61
CA ALA A 81 0.85 -8.63 -4.87
C ALA A 81 -0.20 -7.85 -4.07
N PHE A 82 0.23 -6.78 -3.39
CA PHE A 82 -0.66 -5.86 -2.68
C PHE A 82 -0.81 -4.57 -3.46
N THR A 83 -2.02 -4.26 -3.94
CA THR A 83 -2.32 -3.06 -4.73
C THR A 83 -3.45 -2.25 -4.10
N SER A 84 -3.63 -1.01 -4.56
CA SER A 84 -4.71 -0.12 -4.10
C SER A 84 -5.88 -0.14 -5.08
N ASN A 85 -7.11 -0.10 -4.55
CA ASN A 85 -8.32 0.17 -5.32
C ASN A 85 -8.53 1.67 -5.61
N ALA A 86 -7.74 2.53 -4.98
CA ALA A 86 -7.87 3.97 -5.11
C ALA A 86 -7.07 4.50 -6.32
N ARG A 87 -7.66 5.46 -7.04
CA ARG A 87 -7.09 6.09 -8.24
C ARG A 87 -6.33 7.36 -7.87
N PHE A 88 -5.58 7.92 -8.84
CA PHE A 88 -4.81 9.17 -8.70
C PHE A 88 -3.61 9.12 -7.76
N TYR A 89 -3.07 7.93 -7.50
CA TYR A 89 -1.83 7.71 -6.75
C TYR A 89 -0.59 7.55 -7.66
N GLY A 90 -0.64 8.15 -8.85
CA GLY A 90 0.44 8.05 -9.84
C GLY A 90 0.68 6.61 -10.32
N SER A 91 1.95 6.19 -10.34
CA SER A 91 2.39 4.90 -10.89
C SER A 91 2.36 3.73 -9.90
N ILE A 92 1.94 3.94 -8.64
CA ILE A 92 2.10 2.95 -7.55
C ILE A 92 1.63 1.54 -7.96
N ASN A 93 0.43 1.39 -8.49
CA ASN A 93 -0.08 0.07 -8.88
C ASN A 93 0.72 -0.53 -10.05
N ALA A 94 1.15 0.29 -11.01
CA ALA A 94 1.96 -0.17 -12.13
C ALA A 94 3.35 -0.61 -11.66
N ASP A 95 3.94 0.11 -10.72
CA ASP A 95 5.26 -0.21 -10.16
C ASP A 95 5.22 -1.51 -9.34
N VAL A 96 4.19 -1.70 -8.51
CA VAL A 96 3.99 -2.97 -7.78
C VAL A 96 3.85 -4.14 -8.74
N MET A 97 3.02 -4.01 -9.78
CA MET A 97 2.80 -5.11 -10.73
C MET A 97 4.05 -5.39 -11.55
N ARG A 98 4.81 -4.36 -11.93
CA ARG A 98 6.09 -4.51 -12.62
C ARG A 98 7.06 -5.36 -11.79
N HIS A 99 7.27 -5.00 -10.53
CA HIS A 99 8.11 -5.79 -9.61
C HIS A 99 7.57 -7.21 -9.40
N PHE A 100 6.25 -7.37 -9.36
CA PHE A 100 5.64 -8.68 -9.18
C PHE A 100 5.89 -9.64 -10.36
N PHE A 101 5.90 -9.10 -11.59
CA PHE A 101 6.14 -9.90 -12.79
C PHE A 101 7.63 -10.09 -13.10
N GLU A 102 8.46 -9.10 -12.81
CA GLU A 102 9.89 -9.11 -13.14
C GLU A 102 10.73 -9.92 -12.14
N GLY A 103 10.27 -10.09 -10.89
CA GLY A 103 10.84 -11.01 -9.91
C GLY A 103 12.27 -10.69 -9.46
#